data_AF-A0A9Q1C5J5-F1
#
_entry.id   AF-A0A9Q1C5J5-F1
#
_cell.length_a   1.000
_cell.length_b   1.000
_cell.length_c   1.000
_cell.angle_alpha   90.00
_cell.angle_beta   90.00
_cell.angle_gamma   90.00
#
_symmetry.space_group_name_H-M   'P 1'
#
loop_
_entity.id
_entity.type
_entity.pdbx_description
1 polymer ?
#
loop_
_entity_poly.entity_id
_entity_poly.type
_entity_poly.pdbx_seq_one_letter_code
_entity_poly.pdbx_strand_id
1 'polypeptide(L)' 'MSDLPVDRTESSPPFTYCAVDYFGPWYVKEGRKVLKRYGALFTCMASRAVHIEVANSLTTAGPE' A
#
# COMPACT_ATOMS: atom_id res chain seq x y z
N MET A 1 9.54 14.32 27.78
CA MET A 1 8.89 13.86 26.53
C MET A 1 9.02 14.99 25.54
N SER A 2 9.59 14.74 24.37
CA SER A 2 9.74 15.74 23.32
C SER A 2 8.46 15.82 22.48
N ASP A 3 8.16 17.00 21.95
CA ASP A 3 7.04 17.17 21.05
C ASP A 3 7.23 16.37 19.75
N LEU A 4 6.13 15.88 19.20
CA LEU A 4 6.11 15.23 17.89
C LEU A 4 6.22 16.30 16.79
N PRO A 5 6.79 15.96 15.61
CA PRO A 5 6.72 16.82 14.44
C PRO A 5 5.27 17.21 14.11
N VAL A 6 5.04 18.45 13.70
CA VAL A 6 3.72 19.01 13.41
C VAL A 6 2.96 18.13 12.41
N ASP A 7 3.66 17.63 11.39
CA ASP A 7 3.16 16.78 10.31
C ASP A 7 2.55 15.45 10.82
N ARG A 8 2.88 15.02 12.05
CA ARG A 8 2.29 13.82 12.69
C ARG A 8 1.05 14.12 13.53
N THR A 9 0.76 15.39 13.75
CA THR A 9 -0.33 15.87 14.63
C THR A 9 -1.39 16.67 13.87
N GLU A 10 -1.06 17.11 12.66
CA GLU A 10 -2.00 17.83 11.79
C GLU A 10 -3.17 16.93 11.38
N SER A 11 -4.39 17.46 11.52
CA SER A 11 -5.59 16.76 11.07
C SER A 11 -5.72 16.91 9.56
N SER A 12 -5.82 15.79 8.85
CA SER A 12 -6.07 15.76 7.40
C SER A 12 -7.29 14.91 7.08
N PRO A 13 -7.98 15.14 5.94
CA PRO A 13 -8.97 14.20 5.44
C PRO A 13 -8.43 12.76 5.31
N PRO A 14 -9.30 11.74 5.37
CA PRO A 14 -8.89 10.36 5.15
C PRO A 14 -8.17 10.18 3.81
N PHE A 15 -7.12 9.36 3.80
CA PHE A 15 -6.28 9.04 2.65
C PHE A 15 -5.49 10.20 2.02
N THR A 16 -5.44 11.40 2.63
CA THR A 16 -4.55 12.49 2.18
C THR A 16 -3.08 12.08 2.26
N TYR A 17 -2.69 11.43 3.37
CA TYR A 17 -1.36 10.86 3.56
C TYR A 17 -1.48 9.36 3.77
N CYS A 18 -0.81 8.59 2.92
CA CYS A 18 -0.80 7.14 2.98
C CYS A 18 0.62 6.59 2.99
N ALA A 19 0.88 5.63 3.87
CA ALA A 19 2.02 4.74 3.72
C ALA A 19 1.65 3.62 2.75
N VAL A 20 2.60 3.20 1.92
CA VAL A 20 2.42 2.08 0.98
C VAL A 20 3.47 1.02 1.27
N ASP A 21 3.03 -0.22 1.35
CA ASP A 21 3.91 -1.39 1.47
C ASP A 21 3.47 -2.51 0.53
N TYR A 22 4.41 -3.36 0.11
CA TYR A 22 4.13 -4.50 -0.75
C TYR A 22 4.51 -5.80 -0.04
N PHE A 23 3.61 -6.78 -0.06
CA PHE A 23 3.81 -8.08 0.57
C PHE A 23 3.52 -9.24 -0.40
N GLY A 24 4.11 -10.41 -0.12
CA GLY A 24 4.14 -11.57 -1.01
C GLY A 24 5.58 -12.07 -1.26
N PRO A 25 5.84 -12.82 -2.34
CA PRO A 25 4.94 -13.16 -3.44
C PRO A 25 4.02 -14.35 -3.13
N TRP A 26 2.77 -14.29 -3.61
CA TRP A 26 1.92 -15.48 -3.68
C TRP A 26 1.89 -16.04 -5.09
N TYR A 27 1.80 -17.37 -5.14
CA TYR A 27 1.59 -18.12 -6.36
C TYR A 27 0.12 -18.52 -6.42
N VAL A 28 -0.65 -17.80 -7.25
CA VAL A 28 -2.08 -18.04 -7.43
C VAL A 28 -2.33 -18.82 -8.71
N LYS A 29 -3.33 -19.70 -8.69
CA LYS A 29 -3.74 -20.46 -9.87
C LYS A 29 -4.78 -19.66 -10.66
N GLU A 30 -4.48 -19.37 -11.92
CA GLU A 30 -5.40 -18.76 -12.87
C GLU A 30 -5.59 -19.72 -14.05
N GLY A 31 -6.67 -20.49 -14.02
CA GLY A 31 -6.90 -21.58 -14.96
C GLY A 31 -5.79 -22.64 -14.92
N ARG A 32 -5.06 -22.80 -16.03
CA ARG A 32 -3.92 -23.74 -16.16
C ARG A 32 -2.57 -23.09 -15.84
N LYS A 33 -2.54 -21.80 -15.49
CA LYS A 33 -1.31 -21.05 -15.20
C LYS A 33 -1.15 -20.87 -13.69
N VAL A 34 0.09 -20.78 -13.24
CA VAL A 34 0.46 -20.32 -11.90
C VAL A 34 1.12 -18.95 -12.07
N LEU A 35 0.57 -17.94 -11.40
CA LEU A 35 0.98 -16.56 -11.55
C LEU A 35 1.52 -16.01 -10.23
N LYS A 36 2.57 -15.20 -10.34
CA LYS A 36 3.12 -14.44 -9.21
C LYS A 36 2.26 -13.20 -8.98
N ARG A 37 1.79 -13.00 -7.76
CA ARG A 37 1.02 -11.83 -7.32
C ARG A 37 1.60 -11.28 -6.02
N TYR A 38 1.36 -10.00 -5.79
CA TYR A 38 1.72 -9.27 -4.59
C TYR A 38 0.50 -8.53 -4.08
N GLY A 39 0.56 -8.09 -2.83
CA GLY A 39 -0.48 -7.27 -2.24
C GLY A 39 0.11 -5.89 -2.01
N ALA A 40 -0.62 -4.85 -2.40
CA ALA A 40 -0.31 -3.47 -2.07
C ALA A 40 -1.16 -3.08 -0.86
N LEU A 41 -0.50 -2.69 0.23
CA LEU A 41 -1.10 -2.19 1.47
C LEU A 41 -1.04 -0.67 1.45
N PHE A 42 -2.19 -0.02 1.44
CA PHE A 42 -2.31 1.42 1.61
C PHE A 42 -2.84 1.70 3.02
N THR A 43 -2.03 2.35 3.85
CA THR A 43 -2.40 2.69 5.22
C THR A 43 -2.58 4.20 5.34
N CYS A 44 -3.79 4.65 5.67
CA CYS A 44 -4.06 6.06 5.94
C CYS A 44 -3.38 6.50 7.24
N MET A 45 -2.55 7.54 7.17
CA MET A 45 -1.81 8.04 8.33
C MET A 45 -2.67 8.85 9.31
N ALA A 46 -3.81 9.39 8.86
CA ALA A 46 -4.74 10.14 9.71
C ALA A 46 -5.66 9.20 10.52
N SER A 47 -6.29 8.22 9.87
CA SER A 47 -7.30 7.35 10.49
C SER A 47 -6.82 5.94 10.82
N ARG A 48 -5.66 5.52 10.31
CA ARG A 48 -5.15 4.14 10.35
C ARG A 48 -6.00 3.13 9.56
N ALA A 49 -6.89 3.60 8.69
CA ALA A 49 -7.64 2.74 7.78
C ALA A 49 -6.68 2.07 6.77
N VAL A 50 -6.97 0.81 6.43
CA VAL A 50 -6.16 0.00 5.50
C VAL A 50 -6.98 -0.36 4.27
N HIS A 51 -6.44 -0.08 3.09
CA HIS A 51 -6.93 -0.58 1.80
C HIS A 51 -5.91 -1.56 1.20
N ILE A 52 -6.38 -2.69 0.69
CA ILE A 52 -5.53 -3.74 0.12
C ILE A 52 -5.95 -3.99 -1.31
N GLU A 53 -4.98 -3.99 -2.22
CA GLU A 53 -5.18 -4.29 -3.64
C GLU A 53 -4.19 -5.36 -4.11
N VAL A 54 -4.56 -6.14 -5.13
CA VAL A 54 -3.67 -7.13 -5.75
C VAL A 54 -2.80 -6.44 -6.80
N ALA A 55 -1.48 -6.52 -6.65
CA ALA A 55 -0.51 -6.07 -7.63
C ALA A 55 0.02 -7.25 -8.47
N ASN A 56 0.04 -7.06 -9.79
CA ASN A 56 0.48 -8.08 -10.75
C ASN A 56 2.01 -8.18 -10.87
N SER A 57 2.73 -7.11 -10.56
CA SER A 57 4.20 -7.02 -10.60
C SER A 57 4.71 -6.02 -9.54
N LEU A 58 6.02 -6.06 -9.25
CA LEU A 58 6.72 -5.07 -8.42
C LEU A 58 7.52 -4.07 -9.28
N THR A 59 7.03 -3.75 -10.47
CA THR A 59 7.71 -2.86 -11.41
C THR A 59 7.20 -1.43 -11.24
N THR A 60 8.11 -0.46 -11.26
CA THR A 60 7.79 0.98 -11.13
C THR A 60 7.87 1.72 -12.47
N ALA A 61 7.87 1.02 -13.60
CA ALA A 61 7.92 1.65 -14.92
C ALA A 61 6.64 2.48 -15.14
N GLY A 62 6.79 3.78 -15.39
CA GLY A 62 5.69 4.65 -15.79
C GLY A 62 5.18 4.29 -17.19
N PRO A 63 3.97 4.74 -17.56
CA PRO A 63 3.57 4.72 -18.97
C PRO A 63 4.52 5.63 -19.75
N GLU A 64 5.10 5.13 -20.84
CA GLU A 64 5.59 6.00 -21.93
C GLU A 64 4.41 6.72 -22.60
#